data_AF-A0A804QZ28-F1
#
_entry.id   AF-A0A804QZ28-F1
#
_cell.length_a   1.000
_cell.length_b   1.000
_cell.length_c   1.000
_cell.angle_alpha   90.00
_cell.angle_beta   90.00
_cell.angle_gamma   90.00
#
_symmetry.space_group_name_H-M   'P 1'
#
loop_
_entity.id
_entity.type
_entity.pdbx_description
1 polymer ?
#
loop_
_entity_poly.entity_id
_entity_poly.type
_entity_poly.pdbx_seq_one_letter_code
_entity_poly.pdbx_strand_id
1 'polypeptide(L)'
;MSLISVPLCSSHSLRLRARLTTDTLQTHYLSGPLRIVDSEGVPASPGDLLAVEICNLGPLPGDEWGYTAIFERENGGGFLTDHFPTARKAIWYFEGIYAYSPQIPGVRFPGLTHPGIVGTAPSAELLNIWNEREKRLAETSPQTLKLCEVLHQRPLANLPTPENCLLGKIQEGTAGWHKVANEAARTIPGRENGGNCDIKNLSRGSKVYLPVFVEGANLSTGDMHFSQGDGEVSFCGAIEMSGFLELKCEIIRGGMKEYLTPVGPTPLHVNPIFEIGPVEPRFSEWLVFEGISVDESGKQHFLDASVAYKRAVLNAIEYIARFGYSKEQVYLLLSCCPCEGRISGIVDSPNAVATIAIPTAIFDQDIKPKHLRGRPGPKLIRLPDLLSCSNNGHIPVTQDQSGTRAS
;
A
#
# COMPACT_ATOMS: atom_id res chain seq x y z
N MET A 1 10.68 -12.80 21.96
CA MET A 1 11.22 -12.16 20.74
C MET A 1 11.72 -13.27 19.85
N SER A 2 11.19 -13.36 18.65
CA SER A 2 11.61 -14.35 17.65
C SER A 2 12.12 -13.60 16.42
N LEU A 3 13.32 -13.96 15.95
CA LEU A 3 13.86 -13.47 14.68
C LEU A 3 13.36 -14.39 13.57
N ILE A 4 12.72 -13.81 12.55
CA ILE A 4 12.14 -14.51 11.41
C ILE A 4 12.85 -14.01 10.15
N SER A 5 13.54 -14.88 9.44
CA SER A 5 14.04 -14.58 8.09
C SER A 5 12.88 -14.65 7.10
N VAL A 6 12.77 -13.69 6.21
CA VAL A 6 11.74 -13.59 5.17
C VAL A 6 12.40 -13.61 3.79
N PRO A 7 12.04 -14.56 2.91
CA PRO A 7 12.52 -14.57 1.54
C PRO A 7 11.95 -13.37 0.74
N LEU A 8 12.57 -13.06 -0.40
CA LEU A 8 11.96 -12.16 -1.40
C LEU A 8 10.54 -12.64 -1.75
N CYS A 9 9.62 -11.70 -1.96
CA CYS A 9 8.25 -11.91 -2.44
C CYS A 9 8.18 -12.95 -3.58
N SER A 10 9.13 -12.82 -4.51
CA SER A 10 9.36 -13.68 -5.65
C SER A 10 10.62 -14.54 -5.45
N SER A 11 10.69 -15.70 -6.11
CA SER A 11 11.85 -16.60 -5.99
C SER A 11 13.19 -15.88 -6.28
N HIS A 12 14.31 -16.39 -5.72
CA HIS A 12 15.68 -15.85 -5.91
C HIS A 12 16.13 -15.70 -7.40
N SER A 13 15.30 -16.12 -8.36
CA SER A 13 15.51 -16.07 -9.80
C SER A 13 15.60 -14.66 -10.41
N LEU A 14 15.18 -13.61 -9.70
CA LEU A 14 15.21 -12.22 -10.19
C LEU A 14 16.55 -11.50 -9.99
N ARG A 15 17.50 -12.12 -9.28
CA ARG A 15 18.82 -11.55 -8.93
C ARG A 15 19.63 -11.03 -10.12
N LEU A 16 19.45 -11.56 -11.34
CA LEU A 16 20.39 -11.31 -12.46
C LEU A 16 19.78 -11.30 -13.87
N ARG A 17 18.45 -11.36 -14.04
CA ARG A 17 17.84 -11.43 -15.39
C ARG A 17 17.20 -10.10 -15.81
N ALA A 18 17.49 -9.71 -17.06
CA ALA A 18 16.85 -8.60 -17.78
C ALA A 18 15.37 -8.89 -18.15
N ARG A 19 14.88 -10.11 -17.87
CA ARG A 19 13.51 -10.56 -18.16
C ARG A 19 12.75 -10.80 -16.86
N LEU A 20 11.64 -10.08 -16.67
CA LEU A 20 10.62 -10.39 -15.66
C LEU A 20 9.80 -11.58 -16.17
N THR A 21 10.26 -12.79 -15.91
CA THR A 21 9.49 -14.03 -16.13
C THR A 21 9.09 -14.59 -14.77
N THR A 22 8.30 -13.82 -14.03
CA THR A 22 7.73 -14.27 -12.76
C THR A 22 6.40 -14.96 -13.03
N ASP A 23 6.26 -16.16 -12.47
CA ASP A 23 4.99 -16.85 -12.39
C ASP A 23 4.20 -16.27 -11.19
N THR A 24 3.14 -15.53 -11.47
CA THR A 24 2.28 -14.91 -10.44
C THR A 24 1.51 -15.94 -9.63
N LEU A 25 1.54 -17.23 -10.01
CA LEU A 25 1.00 -18.33 -9.20
C LEU A 25 1.91 -18.71 -8.02
N GLN A 26 3.21 -18.37 -8.07
CA GLN A 26 4.17 -18.70 -6.99
C GLN A 26 4.12 -17.74 -5.81
N THR A 27 3.75 -16.48 -6.02
CA THR A 27 3.73 -15.48 -4.94
C THR A 27 2.54 -15.74 -3.99
N HIS A 28 2.70 -15.61 -2.67
CA HIS A 28 3.86 -15.14 -1.89
C HIS A 28 4.45 -16.26 -1.02
N TYR A 29 5.79 -16.36 -0.93
CA TYR A 29 6.43 -17.25 0.05
C TYR A 29 6.47 -16.61 1.44
N LEU A 30 5.73 -17.19 2.38
CA LEU A 30 5.64 -16.69 3.75
C LEU A 30 6.51 -17.51 4.72
N SER A 31 7.07 -16.83 5.71
CA SER A 31 7.71 -17.46 6.85
C SER A 31 6.67 -17.73 7.94
N GLY A 32 6.51 -19.01 8.27
CA GLY A 32 5.49 -19.49 9.19
C GLY A 32 4.97 -20.89 8.80
N PRO A 33 3.82 -21.32 9.35
CA PRO A 33 3.09 -20.65 10.42
C PRO A 33 3.77 -20.84 11.79
N LEU A 34 3.79 -19.78 12.60
CA LEU A 34 4.22 -19.80 14.00
C LEU A 34 3.03 -20.11 14.90
N ARG A 35 3.14 -21.19 15.68
CA ARG A 35 2.19 -21.51 16.74
C ARG A 35 2.47 -20.62 17.96
N ILE A 36 1.51 -19.79 18.36
CA ILE A 36 1.64 -18.86 19.49
C ILE A 36 1.04 -19.47 20.75
N VAL A 37 1.81 -19.42 21.83
CA VAL A 37 1.42 -19.83 23.19
C VAL A 37 1.72 -18.70 24.17
N ASP A 38 1.01 -18.65 25.29
CA ASP A 38 1.34 -17.75 26.40
C ASP A 38 2.50 -18.28 27.25
N SER A 39 2.80 -17.58 28.35
CA SER A 39 3.89 -17.93 29.28
C SER A 39 3.70 -19.27 29.99
N GLU A 40 2.47 -19.79 30.05
CA GLU A 40 2.16 -21.11 30.64
C GLU A 40 2.13 -22.22 29.58
N GLY A 41 2.36 -21.88 28.31
CA GLY A 41 2.33 -22.82 27.19
C GLY A 41 0.94 -23.06 26.62
N VAL A 42 -0.08 -22.30 27.04
CA VAL A 42 -1.44 -22.43 26.54
C VAL A 42 -1.57 -21.71 25.20
N PRO A 43 -2.01 -22.39 24.13
CA PRO A 43 -2.10 -21.78 22.80
C PRO A 43 -3.14 -20.66 22.75
N ALA A 44 -2.94 -19.72 21.83
CA ALA A 44 -4.02 -18.81 21.41
C ALA A 44 -5.25 -19.63 20.97
N SER A 45 -6.45 -19.16 21.24
CA SER A 45 -7.69 -19.87 20.91
C SER A 45 -8.59 -19.02 20.01
N PRO A 46 -9.46 -19.61 19.18
CA PRO A 46 -10.43 -18.85 18.40
C PRO A 46 -11.22 -17.86 19.27
N GLY A 47 -11.30 -16.60 18.84
CA GLY A 47 -11.90 -15.51 19.64
C GLY A 47 -10.89 -14.66 20.42
N ASP A 48 -9.64 -15.09 20.55
CA ASP A 48 -8.55 -14.26 21.07
C ASP A 48 -8.13 -13.19 20.05
N LEU A 49 -7.49 -12.13 20.55
CA LEU A 49 -6.70 -11.22 19.72
C LEU A 49 -5.21 -11.51 19.91
N LEU A 50 -4.47 -11.53 18.81
CA LEU A 50 -3.03 -11.63 18.81
C LEU A 50 -2.44 -10.23 18.57
N ALA A 51 -1.87 -9.64 19.62
CA ALA A 51 -1.10 -8.41 19.50
C ALA A 51 0.32 -8.74 19.03
N VAL A 52 0.70 -8.23 17.85
CA VAL A 52 2.01 -8.42 17.23
C VAL A 52 2.69 -7.07 17.11
N GLU A 53 3.74 -6.86 17.90
CA GLU A 53 4.60 -5.69 17.84
C GLU A 53 5.80 -5.98 16.94
N ILE A 54 6.02 -5.11 15.95
CA ILE A 54 7.16 -5.16 15.03
C ILE A 54 8.33 -4.44 15.71
N CYS A 55 9.15 -5.17 16.47
CA CYS A 55 10.22 -4.56 17.26
C CYS A 55 11.37 -4.06 16.38
N ASN A 56 11.73 -4.84 15.35
CA ASN A 56 12.80 -4.50 14.41
C ASN A 56 12.58 -5.22 13.08
N LEU A 57 13.16 -4.67 12.02
CA LEU A 57 13.12 -5.22 10.67
C LEU A 57 14.15 -4.53 9.78
N GLY A 58 14.56 -5.21 8.72
CA GLY A 58 15.50 -4.70 7.74
C GLY A 58 15.86 -5.75 6.68
N PRO A 59 16.75 -5.40 5.73
CA PRO A 59 17.27 -6.35 4.76
C PRO A 59 18.10 -7.45 5.44
N LEU A 60 18.24 -8.60 4.79
CA LEU A 60 19.21 -9.61 5.23
C LEU A 60 20.64 -9.08 5.03
N PRO A 61 21.58 -9.35 5.96
CA PRO A 61 22.97 -8.95 5.77
C PRO A 61 23.58 -9.49 4.47
N GLY A 62 24.10 -8.60 3.63
CA GLY A 62 24.63 -8.92 2.30
C GLY A 62 23.59 -8.94 1.17
N ASP A 63 22.32 -8.65 1.46
CA ASP A 63 21.22 -8.52 0.49
C ASP A 63 20.61 -7.11 0.56
N GLU A 64 21.43 -6.07 0.79
CA GLU A 64 21.03 -4.66 0.91
C GLU A 64 20.63 -4.01 -0.43
N TRP A 65 19.71 -4.65 -1.14
CA TRP A 65 19.11 -4.18 -2.37
C TRP A 65 17.69 -4.72 -2.51
N GLY A 66 16.92 -4.11 -3.40
CA GLY A 66 15.58 -4.55 -3.74
C GLY A 66 15.18 -4.16 -5.15
N TYR A 67 13.94 -4.39 -5.51
CA TYR A 67 13.44 -4.03 -6.83
C TYR A 67 12.01 -3.49 -6.78
N THR A 68 11.68 -2.69 -7.78
CA THR A 68 10.30 -2.26 -8.09
C THR A 68 10.08 -2.57 -9.56
N ALA A 69 8.92 -3.06 -9.94
CA ALA A 69 8.62 -3.46 -11.29
C ALA A 69 7.21 -3.05 -11.75
N ILE A 70 7.09 -2.95 -13.06
CA ILE A 70 5.82 -2.95 -13.78
C ILE A 70 5.71 -4.35 -14.38
N PHE A 71 4.61 -5.05 -14.11
CA PHE A 71 4.33 -6.32 -14.76
C PHE A 71 3.85 -6.11 -16.21
N GLU A 72 4.06 -7.12 -17.05
CA GLU A 72 3.45 -7.12 -18.38
C GLU A 72 1.93 -7.19 -18.26
N ARG A 73 1.24 -6.50 -19.16
CA ARG A 73 -0.22 -6.42 -19.18
C ARG A 73 -0.89 -7.79 -19.10
N GLU A 74 -0.44 -8.71 -19.94
CA GLU A 74 -1.00 -10.07 -20.04
C GLU A 74 -0.47 -11.03 -18.96
N ASN A 75 0.45 -10.58 -18.09
CA ASN A 75 1.01 -11.36 -17.00
C ASN A 75 1.09 -10.53 -15.71
N GLY A 76 -0.05 -10.33 -15.06
CA GLY A 76 -0.19 -9.64 -13.78
C GLY A 76 -0.80 -8.25 -13.89
N GLY A 77 -0.33 -7.41 -14.82
CA GLY A 77 -0.79 -6.03 -14.95
C GLY A 77 -0.54 -5.16 -13.70
N GLY A 78 -1.38 -4.16 -13.45
CA GLY A 78 -1.20 -3.14 -12.42
C GLY A 78 -2.19 -1.98 -12.59
N PHE A 79 -2.03 -0.92 -11.81
CA PHE A 79 -3.00 0.18 -11.77
C PHE A 79 -3.01 1.02 -13.05
N LEU A 80 -1.86 1.23 -13.70
CA LEU A 80 -1.74 2.00 -14.95
C LEU A 80 -1.31 1.15 -16.15
N THR A 81 -1.71 -0.11 -16.20
CA THR A 81 -1.29 -1.05 -17.25
C THR A 81 -1.61 -0.60 -18.68
N ASP A 82 -2.71 0.13 -18.90
CA ASP A 82 -3.02 0.65 -20.25
C ASP A 82 -2.01 1.72 -20.72
N HIS A 83 -1.36 2.42 -19.77
CA HIS A 83 -0.31 3.40 -20.06
C HIS A 83 1.08 2.75 -20.11
N PHE A 84 1.28 1.71 -19.29
CA PHE A 84 2.57 1.01 -19.16
C PHE A 84 2.38 -0.51 -19.33
N PRO A 85 2.09 -0.99 -20.54
CA PRO A 85 1.72 -2.39 -20.76
C PRO A 85 2.91 -3.35 -20.78
N THR A 86 4.12 -2.81 -20.92
CA THR A 86 5.34 -3.62 -21.04
C THR A 86 6.08 -3.68 -19.72
N ALA A 87 6.58 -4.86 -19.38
CA ALA A 87 7.35 -5.05 -18.17
C ALA A 87 8.57 -4.11 -18.06
N ARG A 88 8.80 -3.56 -16.87
CA ARG A 88 9.94 -2.68 -16.52
C ARG A 88 10.39 -2.97 -15.09
N LYS A 89 11.65 -2.67 -14.78
CA LYS A 89 12.23 -2.88 -13.44
C LYS A 89 13.22 -1.78 -13.10
N ALA A 90 13.17 -1.31 -11.85
CA ALA A 90 14.22 -0.53 -11.22
C ALA A 90 14.84 -1.35 -10.09
N ILE A 91 16.16 -1.27 -9.94
CA ILE A 91 16.89 -1.89 -8.83
C ILE A 91 17.25 -0.78 -7.84
N TRP A 92 17.01 -1.03 -6.57
CA TRP A 92 17.28 -0.11 -5.47
C TRP A 92 18.40 -0.67 -4.61
N TYR A 93 19.30 0.20 -4.15
CA TYR A 93 20.37 -0.14 -3.23
C TYR A 93 20.12 0.57 -1.90
N PHE A 94 20.46 -0.09 -0.80
CA PHE A 94 20.22 0.43 0.54
C PHE A 94 21.52 0.93 1.18
N GLU A 95 21.52 2.19 1.62
CA GLU A 95 22.61 2.83 2.38
C GLU A 95 22.10 3.21 3.76
N GLY A 96 22.24 2.28 4.70
CA GLY A 96 21.65 2.43 6.03
C GLY A 96 20.13 2.51 5.93
N ILE A 97 19.56 3.68 6.23
CA ILE A 97 18.11 3.91 6.15
C ILE A 97 17.64 4.41 4.78
N TYR A 98 18.55 4.72 3.85
CA TYR A 98 18.21 5.35 2.58
C TYR A 98 18.18 4.34 1.43
N ALA A 99 17.31 4.57 0.45
CA ALA A 99 17.32 3.89 -0.84
C ALA A 99 17.66 4.88 -1.97
N TYR A 100 18.36 4.38 -2.99
CA TYR A 100 18.57 5.06 -4.27
C TYR A 100 18.58 4.05 -5.43
N SER A 101 18.33 4.51 -6.65
CA SER A 101 18.35 3.67 -7.85
C SER A 101 19.13 4.33 -8.99
N PRO A 102 20.15 3.68 -9.58
CA PRO A 102 20.80 4.18 -10.79
C PRO A 102 19.84 4.32 -11.98
N GLN A 103 18.74 3.55 -12.01
CA GLN A 103 17.72 3.63 -13.04
C GLN A 103 16.78 4.84 -12.86
N ILE A 104 16.76 5.48 -11.69
CA ILE A 104 15.96 6.69 -11.39
C ILE A 104 16.89 7.72 -10.72
N PRO A 105 17.72 8.41 -11.51
CA PRO A 105 18.78 9.28 -10.99
C PRO A 105 18.23 10.51 -10.26
N GLY A 106 19.04 11.06 -9.35
CA GLY A 106 18.70 12.26 -8.59
C GLY A 106 17.60 12.07 -7.56
N VAL A 107 17.28 10.81 -7.20
CA VAL A 107 16.33 10.47 -6.15
C VAL A 107 17.00 9.67 -5.05
N ARG A 108 16.77 10.08 -3.80
CA ARG A 108 17.21 9.37 -2.60
C ARG A 108 16.26 9.65 -1.45
N PHE A 109 15.79 8.61 -0.76
CA PHE A 109 14.84 8.78 0.36
C PHE A 109 15.06 7.77 1.47
N PRO A 110 14.78 8.16 2.74
CA PRO A 110 14.71 7.18 3.83
C PRO A 110 13.54 6.23 3.60
N GLY A 111 13.77 4.93 3.78
CA GLY A 111 12.73 3.91 3.68
C GLY A 111 11.79 3.92 4.88
N LEU A 112 10.51 3.65 4.63
CA LEU A 112 9.54 3.27 5.64
C LEU A 112 9.37 1.75 5.57
N THR A 113 10.30 1.01 6.17
CA THR A 113 10.37 -0.45 6.03
C THR A 113 9.22 -1.14 6.77
N HIS A 114 8.56 -2.09 6.12
CA HIS A 114 7.40 -2.84 6.64
C HIS A 114 7.25 -4.19 5.92
N PRO A 115 6.53 -5.17 6.50
CA PRO A 115 6.01 -6.31 5.75
C PRO A 115 4.74 -5.92 4.98
N GLY A 116 4.62 -6.34 3.72
CA GLY A 116 3.35 -6.32 2.97
C GLY A 116 2.35 -7.32 3.54
N ILE A 117 2.86 -8.47 4.02
CA ILE A 117 2.05 -9.57 4.56
C ILE A 117 2.30 -9.82 6.05
N VAL A 118 1.23 -9.70 6.85
CA VAL A 118 1.16 -10.24 8.21
C VAL A 118 -0.26 -10.72 8.53
N GLY A 119 -0.42 -11.94 8.99
CA GLY A 119 -1.74 -12.48 9.30
C GLY A 119 -1.75 -13.82 10.02
N THR A 120 -2.89 -14.14 10.62
CA THR A 120 -3.19 -15.43 11.25
C THR A 120 -3.82 -16.40 10.25
N ALA A 121 -3.85 -17.70 10.53
CA ALA A 121 -4.55 -18.64 9.67
C ALA A 121 -6.08 -18.50 9.81
N PRO A 122 -6.85 -18.60 8.71
CA PRO A 122 -8.31 -18.64 8.79
C PRO A 122 -8.81 -19.94 9.42
N SER A 123 -10.02 -19.91 9.96
CA SER A 123 -10.78 -21.13 10.21
C SER A 123 -11.25 -21.75 8.88
N ALA A 124 -11.65 -23.02 8.90
CA ALA A 124 -12.23 -23.66 7.73
C ALA A 124 -13.50 -22.93 7.23
N GLU A 125 -14.30 -22.40 8.16
CA GLU A 125 -15.49 -21.60 7.82
C GLU A 125 -15.11 -20.30 7.10
N LEU A 126 -14.12 -19.57 7.64
CA LEU A 126 -13.67 -18.32 7.04
C LEU A 126 -13.04 -18.55 5.65
N LEU A 127 -12.22 -19.59 5.52
CA LEU A 127 -11.65 -19.99 4.23
C LEU A 127 -12.73 -20.31 3.19
N ASN A 128 -13.80 -21.01 3.59
CA ASN A 128 -14.94 -21.28 2.71
C ASN A 128 -15.67 -20.01 2.29
N ILE A 129 -15.86 -19.05 3.21
CA ILE A 129 -16.45 -17.73 2.90
C ILE A 129 -15.62 -17.02 1.82
N TRP A 130 -14.29 -17.02 1.96
CA TRP A 130 -13.39 -16.42 0.98
C TRP A 130 -13.48 -17.09 -0.38
N ASN A 131 -13.30 -18.41 -0.43
CA ASN A 131 -13.32 -19.17 -1.66
C ASN A 131 -14.65 -19.00 -2.40
N GLU A 132 -15.79 -19.02 -1.70
CA GLU A 132 -17.10 -18.89 -2.30
C GLU A 132 -17.37 -17.47 -2.87
N ARG A 133 -17.02 -16.40 -2.14
CA ARG A 133 -17.23 -15.04 -2.63
C ARG A 133 -16.29 -14.67 -3.78
N GLU A 134 -15.03 -15.12 -3.70
CA GLU A 134 -14.02 -14.86 -4.73
C GLU A 134 -14.28 -15.70 -5.99
N LYS A 135 -14.77 -16.93 -5.84
CA LYS A 135 -15.23 -17.75 -6.96
C LYS A 135 -16.41 -17.11 -7.69
N ARG A 136 -17.44 -16.66 -6.97
CA ARG A 136 -18.56 -15.92 -7.59
C ARG A 136 -18.09 -14.69 -8.35
N LEU A 137 -17.12 -13.95 -7.80
CA LEU A 137 -16.54 -12.80 -8.48
C LEU A 137 -15.79 -13.21 -9.76
N ALA A 138 -14.95 -14.26 -9.69
CA ALA A 138 -14.21 -14.77 -10.84
C ALA A 138 -15.12 -15.32 -11.96
N GLU A 139 -16.28 -15.89 -11.60
CA GLU A 139 -17.28 -16.42 -12.52
C GLU A 139 -18.22 -15.34 -13.09
N THR A 140 -18.21 -14.13 -12.52
CA THR A 140 -19.01 -13.02 -13.03
C THR A 140 -18.47 -12.56 -14.39
N SER A 141 -19.37 -12.26 -15.34
CA SER A 141 -18.97 -11.89 -16.70
C SER A 141 -17.97 -10.71 -16.70
N PRO A 142 -16.83 -10.84 -17.40
CA PRO A 142 -15.84 -9.77 -17.52
C PRO A 142 -16.41 -8.45 -18.03
N GLN A 143 -17.49 -8.50 -18.81
CA GLN A 143 -18.12 -7.30 -19.39
C GLN A 143 -18.82 -6.41 -18.36
N THR A 144 -19.20 -6.94 -17.18
CA THR A 144 -19.96 -6.20 -16.17
C THR A 144 -19.12 -5.62 -15.03
N LEU A 145 -17.84 -6.00 -14.94
CA LEU A 145 -16.93 -5.57 -13.85
C LEU A 145 -15.60 -5.12 -14.43
N LYS A 146 -15.62 -4.02 -15.18
CA LYS A 146 -14.39 -3.27 -15.44
C LYS A 146 -14.12 -2.42 -14.20
N LEU A 147 -12.94 -2.51 -13.60
CA LEU A 147 -12.52 -1.49 -12.65
C LEU A 147 -12.50 -0.16 -13.42
N CYS A 148 -13.42 0.76 -13.09
CA CYS A 148 -13.49 2.09 -13.68
C CYS A 148 -13.75 2.19 -15.19
N GLU A 149 -14.12 1.12 -15.89
CA GLU A 149 -14.30 1.06 -17.37
C GLU A 149 -13.07 1.38 -18.25
N VAL A 150 -12.01 1.98 -17.68
CA VAL A 150 -10.78 2.45 -18.33
C VAL A 150 -9.50 1.82 -17.75
N LEU A 151 -9.63 0.80 -16.90
CA LEU A 151 -8.49 0.02 -16.41
C LEU A 151 -8.50 -1.36 -17.06
N HIS A 152 -7.32 -1.78 -17.54
CA HIS A 152 -7.10 -3.11 -18.07
C HIS A 152 -7.58 -4.19 -17.10
N GLN A 153 -8.32 -5.16 -17.62
CA GLN A 153 -8.91 -6.20 -16.82
C GLN A 153 -7.89 -7.30 -16.52
N ARG A 154 -7.51 -7.38 -15.24
CA ARG A 154 -6.79 -8.51 -14.65
C ARG A 154 -7.79 -9.59 -14.22
N PRO A 155 -7.36 -10.84 -13.91
CA PRO A 155 -8.23 -11.79 -13.22
C PRO A 155 -8.87 -11.12 -12.00
N LEU A 156 -10.20 -11.17 -11.89
CA LEU A 156 -10.92 -10.47 -10.81
C LEU A 156 -10.63 -11.07 -9.43
N ALA A 157 -10.33 -12.37 -9.40
CA ALA A 157 -9.79 -13.08 -8.26
C ALA A 157 -8.90 -14.24 -8.74
N ASN A 158 -7.90 -14.60 -7.95
CA ASN A 158 -7.07 -15.77 -8.19
C ASN A 158 -7.55 -16.90 -7.28
N LEU A 159 -8.19 -17.91 -7.87
CA LEU A 159 -8.75 -19.05 -7.13
C LEU A 159 -7.64 -20.00 -6.64
N PRO A 160 -7.94 -20.87 -5.65
CA PRO A 160 -7.04 -21.94 -5.24
C PRO A 160 -6.55 -22.76 -6.44
N THR A 161 -5.25 -23.08 -6.44
CA THR A 161 -4.64 -23.94 -7.46
C THR A 161 -3.53 -24.78 -6.83
N PRO A 162 -3.41 -26.08 -7.18
CA PRO A 162 -2.29 -26.90 -6.77
C PRO A 162 -0.99 -26.55 -7.51
N GLU A 163 -1.08 -25.82 -8.63
CA GLU A 163 0.09 -25.43 -9.40
C GLU A 163 0.97 -24.47 -8.59
N ASN A 164 2.27 -24.82 -8.46
CA ASN A 164 3.25 -24.07 -7.67
C ASN A 164 2.91 -23.86 -6.18
N CYS A 165 1.99 -24.65 -5.62
CA CYS A 165 1.54 -24.50 -4.24
C CYS A 165 2.59 -25.02 -3.23
N LEU A 166 3.01 -24.18 -2.28
CA LEU A 166 3.89 -24.58 -1.18
C LEU A 166 3.09 -24.66 0.14
N LEU A 167 2.92 -25.89 0.66
CA LEU A 167 2.15 -26.18 1.87
C LEU A 167 3.03 -26.52 3.10
N GLY A 168 4.24 -25.95 3.13
CA GLY A 168 5.19 -26.12 4.23
C GLY A 168 5.60 -27.58 4.44
N LYS A 169 5.20 -28.17 5.57
CA LYS A 169 5.59 -29.54 5.96
C LYS A 169 4.71 -30.63 5.35
N ILE A 170 3.63 -30.27 4.65
CA ILE A 170 2.76 -31.26 4.00
C ILE A 170 3.47 -31.76 2.74
N GLN A 171 3.73 -33.07 2.68
CA GLN A 171 4.47 -33.68 1.57
C GLN A 171 3.70 -33.61 0.26
N GLU A 172 4.31 -32.98 -0.76
CA GLU A 172 3.78 -32.83 -2.11
C GLU A 172 3.42 -34.17 -2.76
N GLY A 173 2.33 -34.18 -3.53
CA GLY A 173 1.82 -35.36 -4.25
C GLY A 173 1.02 -36.36 -3.38
N THR A 174 0.93 -36.15 -2.07
CA THR A 174 0.07 -36.98 -1.21
C THR A 174 -1.41 -36.60 -1.35
N ALA A 175 -2.32 -37.51 -1.00
CA ALA A 175 -3.77 -37.22 -1.01
C ALA A 175 -4.13 -36.05 -0.07
N GLY A 176 -3.45 -35.95 1.08
CA GLY A 176 -3.60 -34.82 2.00
C GLY A 176 -3.12 -33.50 1.39
N TRP A 177 -1.99 -33.52 0.69
CA TRP A 177 -1.50 -32.35 -0.04
C TRP A 177 -2.47 -31.89 -1.12
N HIS A 178 -2.96 -32.81 -1.97
CA HIS A 178 -3.92 -32.46 -3.02
C HIS A 178 -5.21 -31.88 -2.45
N LYS A 179 -5.70 -32.42 -1.33
CA LYS A 179 -6.90 -31.86 -0.68
C LYS A 179 -6.67 -30.39 -0.30
N VAL A 180 -5.60 -30.11 0.44
CA VAL A 180 -5.30 -28.74 0.92
C VAL A 180 -4.99 -27.80 -0.24
N ALA A 181 -4.20 -28.25 -1.23
CA ALA A 181 -3.78 -27.41 -2.35
C ALA A 181 -4.95 -26.96 -3.25
N ASN A 182 -6.04 -27.74 -3.30
CA ASN A 182 -7.24 -27.39 -4.06
C ASN A 182 -8.20 -26.44 -3.33
N GLU A 183 -8.01 -26.21 -2.03
CA GLU A 183 -8.89 -25.34 -1.22
C GLU A 183 -8.15 -24.17 -0.56
N ALA A 184 -6.82 -24.20 -0.51
CA ALA A 184 -6.00 -23.14 0.07
C ALA A 184 -6.09 -21.85 -0.76
N ALA A 185 -6.60 -20.79 -0.13
CA ALA A 185 -6.71 -19.48 -0.76
C ALA A 185 -5.34 -18.91 -1.12
N ARG A 186 -5.27 -18.19 -2.25
CA ARG A 186 -4.09 -17.43 -2.65
C ARG A 186 -3.80 -16.31 -1.64
N THR A 187 -2.52 -16.00 -1.44
CA THR A 187 -2.06 -14.95 -0.52
C THR A 187 -2.02 -13.56 -1.15
N ILE A 188 -2.67 -13.37 -2.32
CA ILE A 188 -2.63 -12.10 -3.08
C ILE A 188 -3.44 -10.97 -2.40
N PRO A 189 -4.70 -11.17 -1.96
CA PRO A 189 -5.45 -10.11 -1.34
C PRO A 189 -5.38 -10.16 0.20
N GLY A 190 -5.41 -8.99 0.82
CA GLY A 190 -5.72 -8.82 2.24
C GLY A 190 -7.17 -9.18 2.55
N ARG A 191 -7.40 -9.74 3.73
CA ARG A 191 -8.69 -10.25 4.18
C ARG A 191 -8.90 -9.98 5.68
N GLU A 192 -9.94 -10.57 6.24
CA GLU A 192 -10.33 -10.46 7.66
C GLU A 192 -9.22 -10.87 8.65
N ASN A 193 -8.29 -11.72 8.22
CA ASN A 193 -7.14 -12.15 9.02
C ASN A 193 -5.90 -11.25 8.92
N GLY A 194 -6.00 -10.11 8.20
CA GLY A 194 -4.84 -9.38 7.71
C GLY A 194 -4.39 -9.97 6.37
N GLY A 195 -3.20 -10.56 6.33
CA GLY A 195 -2.63 -11.07 5.09
C GLY A 195 -1.97 -9.95 4.30
N ASN A 196 -2.19 -9.91 2.98
CA ASN A 196 -1.55 -8.94 2.10
C ASN A 196 -2.26 -7.59 2.08
N CYS A 197 -1.93 -6.74 3.05
CA CYS A 197 -2.58 -5.46 3.21
C CYS A 197 -1.78 -4.30 2.61
N ASP A 198 -0.46 -4.46 2.43
CA ASP A 198 0.43 -3.45 1.84
C ASP A 198 0.27 -2.07 2.47
N ILE A 199 0.21 -2.04 3.81
CA ILE A 199 0.06 -0.82 4.60
C ILE A 199 1.45 -0.34 5.01
N LYS A 200 1.98 0.67 4.31
CA LYS A 200 3.33 1.19 4.59
C LYS A 200 3.54 1.65 6.03
N ASN A 201 2.48 2.11 6.69
CA ASN A 201 2.54 2.57 8.07
C ASN A 201 2.65 1.44 9.10
N LEU A 202 2.43 0.18 8.71
CA LEU A 202 2.66 -0.99 9.57
C LEU A 202 4.15 -1.34 9.65
N SER A 203 4.93 -0.38 10.14
CA SER A 203 6.38 -0.35 10.09
C SER A 203 7.02 -0.56 11.48
N ARG A 204 8.32 -0.30 11.63
CA ARG A 204 9.06 -0.46 12.88
C ARG A 204 8.37 0.21 14.07
N GLY A 205 8.17 -0.55 15.13
CA GLY A 205 7.51 -0.13 16.37
C GLY A 205 5.99 -0.15 16.31
N SER A 206 5.38 -0.51 15.17
CA SER A 206 3.93 -0.66 15.06
C SER A 206 3.46 -1.89 15.82
N LYS A 207 2.20 -1.86 16.28
CA LYS A 207 1.55 -2.99 16.93
C LYS A 207 0.22 -3.28 16.25
N VAL A 208 0.11 -4.44 15.61
CA VAL A 208 -1.13 -4.92 14.98
C VAL A 208 -1.85 -5.91 15.88
N TYR A 209 -3.17 -5.83 15.92
CA TYR A 209 -4.06 -6.72 16.66
C TYR A 209 -4.81 -7.59 15.66
N LEU A 210 -4.35 -8.83 15.51
CA LEU A 210 -4.89 -9.79 14.55
C LEU A 210 -5.94 -10.68 15.20
N PRO A 211 -7.10 -10.91 14.56
CA PRO A 211 -8.08 -11.89 15.05
C PRO A 211 -7.52 -13.32 14.99
N VAL A 212 -7.83 -14.13 15.99
CA VAL A 212 -7.45 -15.55 16.05
C VAL A 212 -8.64 -16.41 15.66
N PHE A 213 -8.49 -17.21 14.61
CA PHE A 213 -9.55 -18.09 14.09
C PHE A 213 -9.29 -19.58 14.32
N VAL A 214 -8.07 -19.95 14.70
CA VAL A 214 -7.64 -21.34 14.96
C VAL A 214 -6.75 -21.41 16.19
N GLU A 215 -6.67 -22.58 16.81
CA GLU A 215 -5.72 -22.81 17.91
C GLU A 215 -4.29 -22.46 17.48
N GLY A 216 -3.59 -21.71 18.33
CA GLY A 216 -2.22 -21.28 18.13
C GLY A 216 -2.07 -20.11 17.16
N ALA A 217 -3.16 -19.57 16.61
CA ALA A 217 -3.23 -18.49 15.62
C ALA A 217 -2.55 -18.76 14.26
N ASN A 218 -1.47 -19.56 14.23
CA ASN A 218 -0.69 -19.90 13.05
C ASN A 218 -0.26 -18.65 12.27
N LEU A 219 0.46 -17.76 12.96
CA LEU A 219 0.93 -16.47 12.43
C LEU A 219 1.94 -16.69 11.30
N SER A 220 1.72 -16.05 10.16
CA SER A 220 2.65 -16.02 9.02
C SER A 220 2.91 -14.58 8.59
N THR A 221 4.12 -14.32 8.10
CA THR A 221 4.51 -13.01 7.57
C THR A 221 5.49 -13.18 6.41
N GLY A 222 5.52 -12.21 5.51
CA GLY A 222 6.34 -12.24 4.30
C GLY A 222 6.38 -10.88 3.63
N ASP A 223 6.88 -10.86 2.40
CA ASP A 223 6.70 -9.72 1.49
C ASP A 223 7.37 -8.45 2.00
N MET A 224 8.68 -8.51 2.23
CA MET A 224 9.38 -7.39 2.87
C MET A 224 9.56 -6.22 1.92
N HIS A 225 9.12 -5.05 2.37
CA HIS A 225 9.21 -3.80 1.63
C HIS A 225 10.21 -2.87 2.33
N PHE A 226 11.25 -2.43 1.61
CA PHE A 226 12.14 -1.39 2.13
C PHE A 226 11.40 -0.05 2.25
N SER A 227 10.54 0.25 1.27
CA SER A 227 9.69 1.44 1.21
C SER A 227 8.60 1.25 0.16
N GLN A 228 7.42 1.80 0.39
CA GLN A 228 6.25 1.71 -0.49
C GLN A 228 5.54 3.07 -0.56
N GLY A 229 4.96 3.37 -1.72
CA GLY A 229 3.99 4.47 -1.88
C GLY A 229 2.55 3.99 -1.66
N ASP A 230 1.64 4.87 -1.24
CA ASP A 230 0.26 4.45 -1.00
C ASP A 230 -0.42 3.91 -2.25
N GLY A 231 -1.14 2.80 -2.06
CA GLY A 231 -1.84 2.07 -3.11
C GLY A 231 -0.95 1.18 -3.98
N GLU A 232 0.37 1.16 -3.74
CA GLU A 232 1.32 0.26 -4.42
C GLU A 232 1.05 0.19 -5.94
N VAL A 233 0.98 1.36 -6.55
CA VAL A 233 0.31 1.54 -7.83
C VAL A 233 0.90 0.68 -8.96
N SER A 234 2.17 0.29 -8.91
CA SER A 234 2.76 -0.60 -9.91
C SER A 234 2.44 -2.09 -9.73
N PHE A 235 1.71 -2.48 -8.67
CA PHE A 235 1.40 -3.84 -8.23
C PHE A 235 2.61 -4.69 -7.84
N CYS A 236 3.70 -4.64 -8.63
CA CYS A 236 5.03 -5.02 -8.19
C CYS A 236 5.83 -3.77 -7.74
N GLY A 237 5.13 -2.81 -7.14
CA GLY A 237 5.76 -2.07 -6.04
C GLY A 237 5.61 -2.95 -4.80
N ALA A 238 6.16 -2.68 -3.63
CA ALA A 238 7.02 -1.63 -3.13
C ALA A 238 8.48 -1.62 -3.70
N ILE A 239 9.46 -1.24 -2.88
CA ILE A 239 10.83 -1.79 -3.03
C ILE A 239 10.86 -3.16 -2.35
N GLU A 240 10.65 -4.19 -3.15
CA GLU A 240 10.65 -5.59 -2.78
C GLU A 240 12.04 -6.05 -2.36
N MET A 241 12.17 -6.69 -1.19
CA MET A 241 13.45 -7.18 -0.67
C MET A 241 13.31 -8.51 0.08
N SER A 242 14.43 -9.20 0.29
CA SER A 242 14.52 -10.17 1.37
C SER A 242 14.73 -9.41 2.67
N GLY A 243 14.32 -9.98 3.80
CA GLY A 243 14.51 -9.28 5.07
C GLY A 243 14.41 -10.18 6.28
N PHE A 244 14.44 -9.54 7.44
CA PHE A 244 14.10 -10.16 8.71
C PHE A 244 13.04 -9.35 9.44
N LEU A 245 12.28 -10.01 10.30
CA LEU A 245 11.45 -9.37 11.32
C LEU A 245 11.81 -9.90 12.70
N GLU A 246 11.85 -8.98 13.66
CA GLU A 246 11.83 -9.30 15.09
C GLU A 246 10.46 -8.94 15.64
N LEU A 247 9.72 -9.96 16.09
CA LEU A 247 8.36 -9.79 16.58
C LEU A 247 8.26 -10.07 18.08
N LYS A 248 7.38 -9.32 18.75
CA LYS A 248 6.86 -9.63 20.07
C LYS A 248 5.36 -9.89 19.96
N CYS A 249 4.94 -11.06 20.40
CA CYS A 249 3.54 -11.49 20.34
C CYS A 249 2.95 -11.61 21.74
N GLU A 250 1.70 -11.17 21.90
CA GLU A 250 0.92 -11.29 23.13
C GLU A 250 -0.50 -11.75 22.79
N ILE A 251 -1.05 -12.64 23.63
CA ILE A 251 -2.42 -13.13 23.46
C ILE A 251 -3.34 -12.33 24.38
N ILE A 252 -4.33 -11.67 23.80
CA ILE A 252 -5.42 -11.01 24.53
C ILE A 252 -6.62 -11.95 24.50
N ARG A 253 -6.84 -12.62 25.64
CA ARG A 253 -7.87 -13.66 25.77
C ARG A 253 -9.27 -13.08 25.55
N GLY A 254 -10.03 -13.69 24.64
CA GLY A 254 -11.37 -13.22 24.26
C GLY A 254 -11.40 -11.84 23.58
N GLY A 255 -10.25 -11.30 23.16
CA GLY A 255 -10.12 -9.93 22.69
C GLY A 255 -10.95 -9.59 21.46
N MET A 256 -11.30 -10.57 20.60
CA MET A 256 -12.15 -10.29 19.43
C MET A 256 -13.52 -9.78 19.87
N LYS A 257 -14.11 -10.40 20.90
CA LYS A 257 -15.43 -10.00 21.42
C LYS A 257 -15.40 -8.58 21.99
N GLU A 258 -14.32 -8.23 22.67
CA GLU A 258 -14.28 -6.96 23.42
C GLU A 258 -13.88 -5.77 22.54
N TYR A 259 -13.09 -6.00 21.48
CA TYR A 259 -12.51 -4.92 20.68
C TYR A 259 -12.86 -4.96 19.19
N LEU A 260 -13.22 -6.12 18.62
CA LEU A 260 -13.54 -6.25 17.20
C LEU A 260 -15.03 -6.55 17.00
N THR A 261 -15.86 -5.49 17.01
CA THR A 261 -17.27 -5.63 16.64
C THR A 261 -17.37 -6.06 15.16
N PRO A 262 -18.03 -7.20 14.85
CA PRO A 262 -18.16 -7.65 13.47
C PRO A 262 -18.94 -6.64 12.60
N VAL A 263 -18.40 -6.33 11.43
CA VAL A 263 -19.02 -5.48 10.41
C VAL A 263 -19.23 -6.31 9.15
N GLY A 264 -20.23 -7.18 9.19
CA GLY A 264 -20.57 -8.06 8.08
C GLY A 264 -21.59 -9.14 8.46
N PRO A 265 -21.87 -10.09 7.54
CA PRO A 265 -22.95 -11.05 7.71
C PRO A 265 -22.69 -12.15 8.76
N THR A 266 -21.46 -12.31 9.23
CA THR A 266 -21.10 -13.32 10.24
C THR A 266 -20.15 -12.75 11.30
N PRO A 267 -20.03 -13.38 12.48
CA PRO A 267 -19.06 -12.98 13.51
C PRO A 267 -17.59 -12.99 13.06
N LEU A 268 -17.28 -13.62 11.92
CA LEU A 268 -15.93 -13.69 11.37
C LEU A 268 -15.56 -12.44 10.54
N HIS A 269 -16.52 -11.56 10.24
CA HIS A 269 -16.30 -10.33 9.49
C HIS A 269 -15.75 -9.23 10.40
N VAL A 270 -14.52 -9.44 10.83
CA VAL A 270 -13.71 -8.49 11.59
C VAL A 270 -12.45 -8.19 10.79
N ASN A 271 -11.80 -7.07 11.08
CA ASN A 271 -10.53 -6.71 10.46
C ASN A 271 -9.51 -6.34 11.54
N PRO A 272 -8.21 -6.50 11.26
CA PRO A 272 -7.17 -6.04 12.16
C PRO A 272 -7.26 -4.53 12.43
N ILE A 273 -6.84 -4.14 13.63
CA ILE A 273 -6.54 -2.75 13.99
C ILE A 273 -5.06 -2.65 14.33
N PHE A 274 -4.46 -1.48 14.18
CA PHE A 274 -3.04 -1.31 14.51
C PHE A 274 -2.71 0.10 15.04
N GLU A 275 -1.68 0.15 15.86
CA GLU A 275 -1.01 1.37 16.29
C GLU A 275 0.20 1.61 15.37
N ILE A 276 0.34 2.83 14.87
CA ILE A 276 1.49 3.23 14.05
C ILE A 276 2.73 3.32 14.95
N GLY A 277 3.86 2.82 14.46
CA GLY A 277 5.13 2.91 15.17
C GLY A 277 5.65 4.35 15.29
N PRO A 278 6.47 4.65 16.31
CA PRO A 278 7.02 5.99 16.53
C PRO A 278 8.19 6.34 15.59
N VAL A 279 8.55 5.47 14.64
CA VAL A 279 9.70 5.62 13.74
C VAL A 279 9.21 5.70 12.30
N GLU A 280 9.16 6.91 11.76
CA GLU A 280 8.81 7.16 10.36
C GLU A 280 9.68 8.25 9.73
N PRO A 281 9.92 8.23 8.41
CA PRO A 281 10.48 9.34 7.68
C PRO A 281 9.68 10.63 7.87
N ARG A 282 10.34 11.67 8.39
CA ARG A 282 9.72 12.99 8.52
C ARG A 282 10.01 13.84 7.28
N PHE A 283 8.98 14.08 6.47
CA PHE A 283 9.03 15.07 5.38
C PHE A 283 8.22 16.32 5.75
N SER A 284 8.79 17.50 5.51
CA SER A 284 8.16 18.78 5.81
C SER A 284 7.51 19.46 4.62
N GLU A 285 7.87 19.04 3.40
CA GLU A 285 7.46 19.72 2.17
C GLU A 285 6.95 18.72 1.14
N TRP A 286 5.71 18.92 0.72
CA TRP A 286 4.98 18.03 -0.16
C TRP A 286 4.48 18.78 -1.39
N LEU A 287 4.53 18.13 -2.55
CA LEU A 287 3.80 18.57 -3.74
C LEU A 287 2.61 17.62 -3.92
N VAL A 288 1.39 18.17 -3.90
CA VAL A 288 0.16 17.39 -3.89
C VAL A 288 -0.54 17.48 -5.24
N PHE A 289 -0.93 16.34 -5.77
CA PHE A 289 -1.64 16.21 -7.05
C PHE A 289 -3.03 15.68 -6.79
N GLU A 290 -4.02 16.32 -7.40
CA GLU A 290 -5.43 15.98 -7.27
C GLU A 290 -5.91 15.17 -8.46
N GLY A 291 -6.94 14.35 -8.21
CA GLY A 291 -7.73 13.69 -9.23
C GLY A 291 -9.18 13.56 -8.80
N ILE A 292 -10.06 13.48 -9.79
CA ILE A 292 -11.52 13.40 -9.60
C ILE A 292 -12.09 12.21 -10.37
N SER A 293 -13.33 11.83 -10.11
CA SER A 293 -14.06 10.73 -10.79
C SER A 293 -14.43 11.02 -12.26
N VAL A 294 -13.50 11.60 -13.04
CA VAL A 294 -13.62 11.84 -14.47
C VAL A 294 -12.41 11.21 -15.15
N ASP A 295 -12.64 10.25 -16.05
CA ASP A 295 -11.56 9.46 -16.65
C ASP A 295 -10.80 10.19 -17.79
N GLU A 296 -9.80 9.54 -18.36
CA GLU A 296 -9.00 10.08 -19.47
C GLU A 296 -9.79 10.45 -20.73
N SER A 297 -10.98 9.86 -20.94
CA SER A 297 -11.85 10.17 -22.08
C SER A 297 -12.79 11.36 -21.80
N GLY A 298 -12.80 11.86 -20.56
CA GLY A 298 -13.74 12.88 -20.10
C GLY A 298 -15.09 12.32 -19.66
N LYS A 299 -15.23 10.99 -19.54
CA LYS A 299 -16.47 10.38 -19.04
C LYS A 299 -16.58 10.57 -17.53
N GLN A 300 -17.78 10.97 -17.09
CA GLN A 300 -18.14 11.15 -15.69
C GLN A 300 -18.46 9.79 -15.05
N HIS A 301 -17.82 9.52 -13.91
CA HIS A 301 -18.12 8.40 -13.01
C HIS A 301 -18.76 8.91 -11.72
N PHE A 302 -19.52 8.08 -11.00
CA PHE A 302 -20.22 8.50 -9.79
C PHE A 302 -19.48 8.04 -8.53
N LEU A 303 -18.90 9.00 -7.80
CA LEU A 303 -18.17 8.81 -6.53
C LEU A 303 -17.09 7.70 -6.60
N ASP A 304 -16.45 7.56 -7.76
CA ASP A 304 -15.41 6.54 -7.97
C ASP A 304 -14.03 7.07 -7.51
N ALA A 305 -13.61 6.65 -6.32
CA ALA A 305 -12.31 6.98 -5.75
C ALA A 305 -11.13 6.33 -6.49
N SER A 306 -11.35 5.20 -7.18
CA SER A 306 -10.31 4.52 -7.95
C SER A 306 -9.97 5.32 -9.20
N VAL A 307 -10.98 5.82 -9.92
CA VAL A 307 -10.78 6.80 -11.01
C VAL A 307 -10.08 8.03 -10.46
N ALA A 308 -10.58 8.61 -9.37
CA ALA A 308 -9.99 9.81 -8.78
C ALA A 308 -8.49 9.61 -8.46
N TYR A 309 -8.12 8.49 -7.85
CA TYR A 309 -6.72 8.21 -7.52
C TYR A 309 -5.87 7.97 -8.76
N LYS A 310 -6.40 7.27 -9.78
CA LYS A 310 -5.75 7.11 -11.09
C LYS A 310 -5.41 8.46 -11.71
N ARG A 311 -6.35 9.42 -11.67
CA ARG A 311 -6.16 10.77 -12.20
C ARG A 311 -5.09 11.53 -11.42
N ALA A 312 -5.06 11.41 -10.09
CA ALA A 312 -4.03 12.04 -9.26
C ALA A 312 -2.63 11.51 -9.60
N VAL A 313 -2.47 10.18 -9.74
CA VAL A 313 -1.21 9.53 -10.13
C VAL A 313 -0.77 9.95 -11.53
N LEU A 314 -1.67 9.96 -12.51
CA LEU A 314 -1.36 10.41 -13.87
C LEU A 314 -0.93 11.88 -13.91
N ASN A 315 -1.60 12.75 -13.16
CA ASN A 315 -1.23 14.17 -13.05
C ASN A 315 0.18 14.35 -12.46
N ALA A 316 0.54 13.56 -11.44
CA ALA A 316 1.89 13.55 -10.89
C ALA A 316 2.94 13.07 -11.90
N ILE A 317 2.64 12.00 -12.63
CA ILE A 317 3.53 11.47 -13.69
C ILE A 317 3.79 12.53 -14.77
N GLU A 318 2.75 13.14 -15.32
CA GLU A 318 2.89 14.16 -16.37
C GLU A 318 3.65 15.39 -15.90
N TYR A 319 3.50 15.77 -14.63
CA TYR A 319 4.22 16.90 -14.06
C TYR A 319 5.70 16.60 -13.86
N ILE A 320 6.04 15.51 -13.17
CA ILE A 320 7.42 15.18 -12.81
C ILE A 320 8.23 14.80 -14.06
N ALA A 321 7.60 14.19 -15.08
CA ALA A 321 8.27 13.89 -16.35
C ALA A 321 8.84 15.13 -17.06
N ARG A 322 8.32 16.34 -16.77
CA ARG A 322 8.85 17.61 -17.32
C ARG A 322 10.24 17.97 -16.79
N PHE A 323 10.69 17.31 -15.72
CA PHE A 323 12.00 17.49 -15.09
C PHE A 323 13.05 16.48 -15.59
N GLY A 324 12.80 15.83 -16.74
CA GLY A 324 13.76 14.96 -17.42
C GLY A 324 13.60 13.47 -17.11
N TYR A 325 12.61 13.08 -16.30
CA TYR A 325 12.28 11.69 -16.04
C TYR A 325 11.41 11.09 -17.16
N SER A 326 11.61 9.81 -17.48
CA SER A 326 10.63 9.04 -18.24
C SER A 326 9.38 8.81 -17.39
N LYS A 327 8.23 8.61 -18.04
CA LYS A 327 6.97 8.36 -17.34
C LYS A 327 7.01 7.05 -16.54
N GLU A 328 7.71 6.03 -17.05
CA GLU A 328 7.97 4.77 -16.34
C GLU A 328 8.84 4.96 -15.10
N GLN A 329 9.86 5.82 -15.16
CA GLN A 329 10.67 6.15 -13.99
C GLN A 329 9.79 6.79 -12.90
N VAL A 330 8.94 7.74 -13.27
CA VAL A 330 8.03 8.37 -12.31
C VAL A 330 7.03 7.35 -11.77
N TYR A 331 6.43 6.51 -12.61
CA TYR A 331 5.45 5.53 -12.16
C TYR A 331 6.05 4.52 -11.17
N LEU A 332 7.24 3.98 -11.46
CA LEU A 332 7.97 3.13 -10.52
C LEU A 332 8.30 3.89 -9.22
N LEU A 333 8.74 5.15 -9.32
CA LEU A 333 9.01 5.99 -8.16
C LEU A 333 7.78 6.16 -7.27
N LEU A 334 6.61 6.47 -7.82
CA LEU A 334 5.37 6.68 -7.07
C LEU A 334 4.90 5.43 -6.33
N SER A 335 5.29 4.24 -6.79
CA SER A 335 4.94 2.99 -6.11
C SER A 335 5.85 2.64 -4.93
N CYS A 336 7.00 3.30 -4.79
CA CYS A 336 8.05 2.89 -3.85
C CYS A 336 8.58 4.02 -2.95
N CYS A 337 8.51 5.29 -3.38
CA CYS A 337 8.79 6.40 -2.49
C CYS A 337 7.64 6.54 -1.47
N PRO A 338 7.91 7.06 -0.27
CA PRO A 338 6.91 7.23 0.78
C PRO A 338 5.95 8.40 0.48
N CYS A 339 5.25 8.33 -0.64
CA CYS A 339 4.18 9.24 -1.02
C CYS A 339 2.90 8.94 -0.21
N GLU A 340 2.04 9.95 -0.09
CA GLU A 340 0.78 9.83 0.65
C GLU A 340 -0.42 9.93 -0.29
N GLY A 341 -1.15 8.83 -0.38
CA GLY A 341 -2.41 8.72 -1.09
C GLY A 341 -3.56 8.96 -0.13
N ARG A 342 -4.48 9.85 -0.47
CA ARG A 342 -5.67 10.12 0.36
C ARG A 342 -6.93 10.08 -0.47
N ILE A 343 -7.97 9.46 0.08
CA ILE A 343 -9.34 9.76 -0.29
C ILE A 343 -9.69 11.06 0.43
N SER A 344 -9.59 12.18 -0.28
CA SER A 344 -9.79 13.52 0.28
C SER A 344 -11.27 13.83 0.49
N GLY A 345 -12.11 13.45 -0.47
CA GLY A 345 -13.56 13.59 -0.39
C GLY A 345 -14.26 12.45 -1.13
N ILE A 346 -15.28 11.86 -0.52
CA ILE A 346 -15.99 10.69 -1.09
C ILE A 346 -17.52 10.84 -1.10
N VAL A 347 -18.00 12.04 -0.76
CA VAL A 347 -19.44 12.30 -0.54
C VAL A 347 -20.01 13.35 -1.49
N ASP A 348 -19.16 14.19 -2.08
CA ASP A 348 -19.59 15.33 -2.89
C ASP A 348 -19.93 14.91 -4.32
N SER A 349 -21.20 14.58 -4.54
CA SER A 349 -21.69 14.16 -5.86
C SER A 349 -21.41 15.22 -6.95
N PRO A 350 -20.91 14.82 -8.15
CA PRO A 350 -20.70 13.43 -8.58
C PRO A 350 -19.29 12.89 -8.31
N ASN A 351 -18.35 13.70 -7.82
CA ASN A 351 -16.92 13.37 -7.84
C ASN A 351 -16.39 12.98 -6.46
N ALA A 352 -15.80 11.79 -6.37
CA ALA A 352 -14.78 11.56 -5.38
C ALA A 352 -13.54 12.40 -5.73
N VAL A 353 -12.82 12.84 -4.72
CA VAL A 353 -11.54 13.54 -4.81
C VAL A 353 -10.49 12.69 -4.11
N ALA A 354 -9.43 12.36 -4.83
CA ALA A 354 -8.27 11.69 -4.27
C ALA A 354 -7.02 12.51 -4.55
N THR A 355 -6.04 12.39 -3.67
CA THR A 355 -4.75 13.08 -3.79
C THR A 355 -3.58 12.12 -3.66
N ILE A 356 -2.48 12.44 -4.34
CA ILE A 356 -1.16 11.86 -4.07
C ILE A 356 -0.19 12.99 -3.74
N ALA A 357 0.38 12.94 -2.53
CA ALA A 357 1.36 13.90 -2.04
C ALA A 357 2.76 13.29 -2.12
N ILE A 358 3.68 14.02 -2.74
CA ILE A 358 5.04 13.54 -3.00
C ILE A 358 6.02 14.40 -2.20
N PRO A 359 6.91 13.81 -1.39
CA PRO A 359 7.85 14.57 -0.60
C PRO A 359 8.91 15.18 -1.52
N THR A 360 8.96 16.52 -1.59
CA THR A 360 9.86 17.21 -2.53
C THR A 360 11.34 17.07 -2.17
N ALA A 361 11.64 16.74 -0.92
CA ALA A 361 13.00 16.57 -0.41
C ALA A 361 13.70 15.29 -0.91
N ILE A 362 13.01 14.39 -1.60
CA ILE A 362 13.62 13.16 -2.14
C ILE A 362 14.40 13.39 -3.43
N PHE A 363 14.19 14.55 -4.08
CA PHE A 363 14.83 14.93 -5.34
C PHE A 363 16.05 15.81 -5.06
N ASP A 364 17.12 15.62 -5.83
CA ASP A 364 18.29 16.52 -5.84
C ASP A 364 18.06 17.80 -6.66
N GLN A 365 16.94 17.87 -7.39
CA GLN A 365 16.47 19.03 -8.11
C GLN A 365 15.17 19.60 -7.53
N ASP A 366 15.00 20.92 -7.62
CA ASP A 366 13.80 21.59 -7.15
C ASP A 366 12.65 21.46 -8.17
N ILE A 367 11.71 20.58 -7.83
CA ILE A 367 10.53 20.27 -8.65
C ILE A 367 9.33 21.21 -8.39
N LYS A 368 9.44 22.20 -7.51
CA LYS A 368 8.31 23.07 -7.17
C LYS A 368 7.96 24.01 -8.34
N PRO A 369 6.66 24.34 -8.54
CA PRO A 369 6.27 25.30 -9.56
C PRO A 369 6.97 26.65 -9.32
N LYS A 370 7.78 27.09 -10.28
CA LYS A 370 8.39 28.42 -10.27
C LYS A 370 7.58 29.35 -11.16
N HIS A 371 7.55 30.63 -10.82
CA HIS A 371 7.02 31.64 -11.72
C HIS A 371 7.73 31.52 -13.09
N LEU A 372 6.95 31.28 -14.15
CA LEU A 372 7.41 31.40 -15.52
C LEU A 372 7.91 32.83 -15.71
N ARG A 373 9.23 33.05 -15.66
CA ARG A 373 9.79 34.41 -15.82
C ARG A 373 9.62 34.86 -17.27
N GLY A 374 8.59 35.68 -17.45
CA GLY A 374 8.28 36.49 -18.62
C GLY A 374 7.21 37.57 -18.36
N ARG A 375 6.46 37.50 -17.25
CA ARG A 375 5.61 38.60 -16.76
C ARG A 375 5.85 38.78 -15.26
N PRO A 376 6.13 40.00 -14.76
CA PRO A 376 6.32 40.21 -13.34
C PRO A 376 5.01 39.89 -12.60
N GLY A 377 5.04 38.83 -11.78
CA GLY A 377 3.98 38.55 -10.81
C GLY A 377 3.92 39.64 -9.73
N PRO A 378 2.81 39.74 -8.99
CA PRO A 378 2.59 40.82 -8.05
C PRO A 378 3.64 40.81 -6.93
N LYS A 379 4.20 42.00 -6.64
CA LYS A 379 5.08 42.21 -5.49
C LYS A 379 4.28 42.00 -4.20
N LEU A 380 4.82 41.19 -3.28
CA LEU A 380 4.33 41.08 -1.91
C LEU A 380 4.45 42.44 -1.21
N ILE A 381 3.30 42.99 -0.81
CA ILE A 381 3.19 44.11 0.13
C ILE A 381 3.05 43.48 1.53
N ARG A 382 3.90 43.87 2.48
CA ARG A 382 3.79 43.45 3.89
C ARG A 382 2.52 44.07 4.51
N LEU A 383 1.72 43.24 5.18
CA LEU A 383 0.52 43.64 5.92
C LEU A 383 0.85 43.95 7.40
N PRO A 384 0.15 44.88 8.06
CA PRO A 384 0.10 44.94 9.52
C PRO A 384 -0.85 43.88 10.10
N ASP A 385 -0.61 43.55 11.38
CA ASP A 385 -1.21 42.47 12.19
C ASP A 385 -2.73 42.30 12.19
N LEU A 386 -3.14 41.09 12.59
CA LEU A 386 -4.50 40.56 12.66
C LEU A 386 -5.44 41.35 13.57
N LEU A 387 -6.63 41.68 13.06
CA LEU A 387 -7.74 42.25 13.82
C LEU A 387 -8.43 41.17 14.68
N SER A 388 -8.60 41.42 15.97
CA SER A 388 -9.40 40.62 16.89
C SER A 388 -10.89 40.93 16.74
N CYS A 389 -11.75 39.90 16.68
CA CYS A 389 -13.20 40.06 16.71
C CYS A 389 -13.71 40.22 18.16
N SER A 390 -14.47 41.29 18.43
CA SER A 390 -15.37 41.37 19.58
C SER A 390 -16.79 40.96 19.17
N ASN A 391 -17.49 40.22 20.03
CA ASN A 391 -18.76 39.49 19.81
C ASN A 391 -20.03 40.31 19.43
N ASN A 392 -19.91 41.47 18.79
CA ASN A 392 -21.07 42.32 18.50
C ASN A 392 -21.31 42.45 16.99
N GLY A 393 -21.71 41.36 16.33
CA GLY A 393 -22.57 41.26 15.13
C GLY A 393 -22.52 42.29 13.98
N HIS A 394 -21.51 43.16 13.85
CA HIS A 394 -21.42 44.19 12.81
C HIS A 394 -20.02 44.21 12.22
N ILE A 395 -19.93 43.99 10.91
CA ILE A 395 -18.68 44.02 10.14
C ILE A 395 -18.58 45.39 9.42
N PRO A 396 -17.53 46.19 9.62
CA PRO A 396 -17.36 47.46 8.92
C PRO A 396 -16.91 47.31 7.47
N VAL A 397 -17.43 48.16 6.58
CA VAL A 397 -17.02 48.31 5.17
C VAL A 397 -16.17 49.58 5.01
N THR A 398 -15.04 49.50 4.32
CA THR A 398 -14.05 50.60 4.20
C THR A 398 -14.33 51.53 3.02
N GLN A 399 -14.27 52.85 3.24
CA GLN A 399 -14.28 53.90 2.20
C GLN A 399 -12.96 54.69 2.20
N ASP A 400 -12.51 55.10 1.01
CA ASP A 400 -11.20 55.70 0.72
C ASP A 400 -11.08 57.17 1.19
N GLN A 401 -9.89 57.54 1.68
CA GLN A 401 -9.54 58.79 2.33
C GLN A 401 -8.67 59.68 1.43
N SER A 402 -9.26 60.34 0.44
CA SER A 402 -8.72 61.59 -0.11
C SER A 402 -9.59 62.76 0.34
N GLY A 403 -9.47 63.08 1.63
CA GLY A 403 -10.06 64.26 2.22
C GLY A 403 -9.22 65.50 1.92
N THR A 404 -9.86 66.56 1.43
CA THR A 404 -9.59 67.91 1.93
C THR A 404 -10.92 68.49 2.37
N ARG A 405 -11.06 68.67 3.69
CA ARG A 405 -12.17 69.36 4.35
C ARG A 405 -11.92 70.87 4.28
N ALA A 406 -12.96 71.68 4.08
CA ALA A 406 -13.18 72.90 4.86
C ALA A 406 -14.58 73.50 4.57
N SER A 407 -15.21 73.97 5.67
CA SER A 407 -16.48 74.70 5.85
C SER A 407 -17.77 74.06 5.38
#